data_AF-A0A953Z6I4-F1
#
_entry.id   AF-A0A953Z6I4-F1
#
_cell.length_a   1.000
_cell.length_b   1.000
_cell.length_c   1.000
_cell.angle_alpha   90.00
_cell.angle_beta   90.00
_cell.angle_gamma   90.00
#
_symmetry.space_group_name_H-M   'P 1'
#
loop_
_entity.id
_entity.type
_entity.pdbx_description
1 polymer ?
#
loop_
_entity_poly.entity_id
_entity_poly.type
_entity_poly.pdbx_seq_one_letter_code
_entity_poly.pdbx_strand_id
1 'polypeptide(L)'
;MSNERPAQEGGGSGGNYRRKRRRRGRGGRGGGGGGGGGGGGGASNQIPELEGETETVCGVLDLHRDGSGFLRQSRHNYLADEHGHDDIAVPAALVRQHRLLEGSEIEGVGGIPKKGFAKRMTIASVDSVDGMPPEESKNRKLFKELTVIDPQPMLALSAEDDADISLRIVDLLCPIGKGQRGLIVAPPRSGKTVLMQKICHALAESYPELYMMVLLIDERPEEATGWRRSVAGENREVLVSTLDEGPKHHIKIAEIALKRAQRMVESGRDVVILL
;
A
#
# COMPACT_ATOMS: atom_id res chain seq x y z
N MET A 1 -43.71 5.18 53.25
CA MET A 1 -42.81 5.63 54.33
C MET A 1 -41.49 6.00 53.67
N SER A 2 -41.39 7.09 52.90
CA SER A 2 -41.54 8.53 53.20
C SER A 2 -40.20 9.18 53.56
N ASN A 3 -39.75 10.07 52.67
CA ASN A 3 -39.05 11.35 52.93
C ASN A 3 -37.64 11.31 53.55
N GLU A 4 -36.71 12.25 53.31
CA GLU A 4 -36.66 13.51 52.55
C GLU A 4 -35.18 13.97 52.53
N ARG A 5 -34.80 14.80 51.55
CA ARG A 5 -33.62 15.68 51.67
C ARG A 5 -33.96 16.85 52.62
N PRO A 6 -32.95 17.57 53.10
CA PRO A 6 -32.87 18.94 52.61
C PRO A 6 -31.45 19.45 52.29
N ALA A 7 -31.45 20.56 51.56
CA ALA A 7 -30.33 21.41 51.17
C ALA A 7 -30.21 22.63 52.10
N GLN A 8 -29.05 23.31 52.07
CA GLN A 8 -28.76 24.76 52.27
C GLN A 8 -27.33 24.93 52.85
N GLU A 9 -26.57 26.01 52.68
CA GLU A 9 -26.49 27.18 51.77
C GLU A 9 -25.25 27.99 52.22
N GLY A 10 -24.82 28.95 51.37
CA GLY A 10 -23.91 30.07 51.73
C GLY A 10 -22.47 29.84 51.28
N GLY A 11 -21.87 30.59 50.35
CA GLY A 11 -21.92 32.02 50.03
C GLY A 11 -20.43 32.44 49.95
N GLY A 12 -19.90 33.30 49.09
CA GLY A 12 -20.36 34.28 48.12
C GLY A 12 -19.23 35.33 48.02
N SER A 13 -19.04 35.93 46.83
CA SER A 13 -18.21 37.14 46.56
C SER A 13 -16.68 36.96 46.53
N GLY A 14 -15.88 37.54 45.65
CA GLY A 14 -16.04 38.53 44.56
C GLY A 14 -14.63 38.71 43.94
N GLY A 15 -14.48 38.70 42.62
CA GLY A 15 -14.34 39.92 41.82
C GLY A 15 -12.90 40.47 41.74
N ASN A 16 -12.25 40.40 40.57
CA ASN A 16 -11.76 41.59 39.86
C ASN A 16 -10.97 41.28 38.58
N TYR A 17 -11.53 41.72 37.45
CA TYR A 17 -10.83 41.95 36.20
C TYR A 17 -10.00 43.25 36.29
N ARG A 18 -8.72 43.21 35.93
CA ARG A 18 -7.94 44.44 35.71
C ARG A 18 -7.05 44.35 34.47
N ARG A 19 -7.50 45.03 33.41
CA ARG A 19 -6.68 45.49 32.29
C ARG A 19 -5.59 46.44 32.79
N LYS A 20 -4.40 46.40 32.20
CA LYS A 20 -3.55 47.59 32.01
C LYS A 20 -2.70 47.48 30.74
N ARG A 21 -2.99 48.40 29.81
CA ARG A 21 -2.15 48.82 28.67
C ARG A 21 -1.05 49.80 29.15
N ARG A 22 -0.05 49.98 28.28
CA ARG A 22 0.93 51.10 28.09
C ARG A 22 2.37 50.71 28.48
N ARG A 23 3.44 51.18 27.82
CA ARG A 23 3.76 51.80 26.51
C ARG A 23 5.28 52.08 26.58
N ARG A 24 5.98 52.05 25.43
CA ARG A 24 7.20 52.82 25.06
C ARG A 24 8.60 52.47 25.62
N GLY A 25 9.58 52.47 24.70
CA GLY A 25 11.01 52.82 24.86
C GLY A 25 11.94 51.75 24.25
N ARG A 26 12.48 51.86 23.01
CA ARG A 26 13.56 52.72 22.46
C ARG A 26 14.98 52.15 22.69
N GLY A 27 15.67 51.86 21.59
CA GLY A 27 17.13 51.60 21.47
C GLY A 27 17.48 50.10 21.33
N GLY A 28 18.33 49.61 20.43
CA GLY A 28 19.20 50.19 19.40
C GLY A 28 20.05 49.08 18.78
N ARG A 29 20.46 49.27 17.51
CA ARG A 29 21.63 48.72 16.79
C ARG A 29 22.09 47.25 17.03
N GLY A 30 22.14 46.50 15.92
CA GLY A 30 23.42 45.96 15.41
C GLY A 30 23.57 44.43 15.34
N GLY A 31 23.96 43.96 14.14
CA GLY A 31 24.49 42.60 13.88
C GLY A 31 23.39 41.57 13.64
N GLY A 32 23.37 40.79 12.57
CA GLY A 32 24.42 40.32 11.69
C GLY A 32 23.97 38.93 11.27
N GLY A 33 23.89 38.70 9.96
CA GLY A 33 23.30 37.50 9.37
C GLY A 33 23.90 36.20 9.87
N GLY A 34 23.05 35.18 9.94
CA GLY A 34 23.41 33.81 10.31
C GLY A 34 22.22 32.89 10.15
N GLY A 35 21.57 32.95 8.98
CA GLY A 35 20.57 31.96 8.60
C GLY A 35 21.25 30.60 8.43
N GLY A 36 21.21 29.79 9.49
CA GLY A 36 21.52 28.37 9.41
C GLY A 36 20.46 27.68 8.57
N GLY A 37 20.73 27.62 7.26
CA GLY A 37 19.97 26.80 6.33
C GLY A 37 20.12 25.34 6.72
N GLY A 38 19.10 24.79 7.38
CA GLY A 38 18.89 23.36 7.42
C GLY A 38 18.73 22.87 5.99
N GLY A 39 19.66 22.05 5.53
CA GLY A 39 19.68 21.45 4.21
C GLY A 39 18.48 20.54 4.01
N GLY A 40 17.36 21.10 3.57
CA GLY A 40 16.34 20.38 2.84
C GLY A 40 16.92 20.08 1.46
N GLY A 41 17.32 18.83 1.24
CA GLY A 41 17.72 18.35 -0.09
C GLY A 41 16.56 18.55 -1.05
N GLY A 42 16.65 19.59 -1.88
CA GLY A 42 15.70 19.80 -2.95
C GLY A 42 15.78 18.60 -3.89
N ALA A 43 14.66 17.89 -4.05
CA ALA A 43 14.49 16.88 -5.07
C ALA A 43 14.96 17.48 -6.41
N SER A 44 16.09 16.99 -6.93
CA SER A 44 16.64 17.49 -8.17
C SER A 44 15.61 17.25 -9.26
N ASN A 45 15.14 18.34 -9.88
CA ASN A 45 14.09 18.30 -10.88
C ASN A 45 14.54 17.75 -12.25
N GLN A 46 15.70 17.08 -12.27
CA GLN A 46 16.38 16.58 -13.46
C GLN A 46 16.46 15.06 -13.40
N ILE A 47 16.30 14.41 -14.55
CA ILE A 47 16.56 12.99 -14.72
C ILE A 47 18.08 12.79 -14.66
N PRO A 48 18.59 11.88 -13.82
CA PRO A 48 20.03 11.68 -13.68
C PRO A 48 20.63 11.08 -14.95
N GLU A 49 21.83 11.54 -15.31
CA GLU A 49 22.67 10.81 -16.24
C GLU A 49 23.27 9.58 -15.55
N LEU A 50 23.13 8.41 -16.16
CA LEU A 50 23.67 7.16 -15.66
C LEU A 50 25.15 6.99 -16.03
N GLU A 51 25.92 6.34 -15.16
CA GLU A 51 27.31 5.94 -15.36
C GLU A 51 27.39 4.42 -15.51
N GLY A 52 28.22 3.96 -16.43
CA GLY A 52 28.50 2.53 -16.59
C GLY A 52 27.36 1.76 -17.25
N GLU A 53 27.20 0.49 -16.85
CA GLU A 53 26.20 -0.42 -17.40
C GLU A 53 24.80 -0.08 -16.87
N THR A 54 23.82 -0.19 -17.75
CA THR A 54 22.41 -0.01 -17.44
C THR A 54 21.69 -1.35 -17.52
N GLU A 55 20.70 -1.55 -16.67
CA GLU A 55 19.90 -2.77 -16.64
C GLU A 55 18.40 -2.46 -16.66
N THR A 56 17.60 -3.43 -17.07
CA THR A 56 16.15 -3.36 -16.93
C THR A 56 15.80 -3.55 -15.46
N VAL A 57 15.07 -2.59 -14.91
CA VAL A 57 14.62 -2.57 -13.52
C VAL A 57 13.10 -2.61 -13.47
N CYS A 58 12.57 -3.29 -12.47
CA CYS A 58 11.12 -3.39 -12.23
C CYS A 58 10.82 -3.31 -10.73
N GLY A 59 9.65 -2.78 -10.37
CA GLY A 59 9.13 -2.86 -9.01
C GLY A 59 7.89 -1.99 -8.79
N VAL A 60 7.30 -2.08 -7.60
CA VAL A 60 6.09 -1.35 -7.23
C VAL A 60 6.44 -0.01 -6.59
N LEU A 61 5.90 1.08 -7.14
CA LEU A 61 6.21 2.44 -6.73
C LEU A 61 5.64 2.77 -5.33
N ASP A 62 6.53 3.13 -4.41
CA ASP A 62 6.24 3.73 -3.12
C ASP A 62 6.65 5.22 -3.14
N LEU A 63 5.68 6.12 -3.02
CA LEU A 63 5.90 7.56 -3.12
C LEU A 63 6.19 8.20 -1.76
N HIS A 64 7.18 9.09 -1.75
CA HIS A 64 7.49 9.95 -0.63
C HIS A 64 6.81 11.32 -0.76
N ARG A 65 6.75 12.05 0.36
CA ARG A 65 6.06 13.34 0.46
C ARG A 65 6.66 14.43 -0.43
N ASP A 66 7.93 14.29 -0.81
CA ASP A 66 8.64 15.22 -1.69
C ASP A 66 8.38 14.96 -3.19
N GLY A 67 7.57 13.95 -3.52
CA GLY A 67 7.23 13.56 -4.89
C GLY A 67 8.25 12.64 -5.54
N SER A 68 9.37 12.32 -4.86
CA SER A 68 10.23 11.20 -5.25
C SER A 68 9.67 9.88 -4.73
N GLY A 69 10.24 8.75 -5.13
CA GLY A 69 9.80 7.44 -4.67
C GLY A 69 10.88 6.38 -4.77
N PHE A 70 10.50 5.15 -4.42
CA PHE A 70 11.30 3.96 -4.64
C PHE A 70 10.45 2.88 -5.30
N LEU A 71 11.04 2.09 -6.19
CA LEU A 71 10.45 0.84 -6.65
C LEU A 71 10.80 -0.24 -5.64
N ARG A 72 9.78 -0.72 -4.93
CA ARG A 72 9.89 -1.77 -3.91
C ARG A 72 9.72 -3.14 -4.56
N GLN A 73 10.43 -4.11 -4.02
CA GLN A 73 10.41 -5.48 -4.52
C GLN A 73 9.36 -6.35 -3.80
N SER A 74 8.70 -7.24 -4.54
CA SER A 74 7.72 -8.18 -3.97
C SER A 74 8.35 -9.13 -2.96
N ARG A 75 9.61 -9.52 -3.15
CA ARG A 75 10.38 -10.37 -2.20
C ARG A 75 10.50 -9.78 -0.80
N HIS A 76 10.41 -8.45 -0.69
CA HIS A 76 10.44 -7.69 0.57
C HIS A 76 9.05 -7.19 0.97
N ASN A 77 7.98 -7.85 0.50
CA ASN A 77 6.59 -7.48 0.76
C ASN A 77 6.24 -6.02 0.38
N TYR A 78 6.93 -5.44 -0.60
CA TYR A 78 6.82 -4.02 -0.99
C TYR A 78 7.18 -3.01 0.12
N LEU A 79 7.98 -3.43 1.08
CA LEU A 79 8.51 -2.57 2.12
C LEU A 79 9.94 -2.14 1.78
N ALA A 80 10.40 -1.12 2.50
CA ALA A 80 11.78 -0.67 2.37
C ALA A 80 12.72 -1.80 2.80
N ASP A 81 13.67 -2.13 1.95
CA ASP A 81 14.77 -3.00 2.31
C ASP A 81 15.60 -2.30 3.40
N GLU A 82 15.80 -2.97 4.54
CA GLU A 82 16.58 -2.42 5.66
C GLU A 82 18.03 -2.13 5.26
N HIS A 83 18.54 -2.84 4.26
CA HIS A 83 19.87 -2.61 3.69
C HIS A 83 19.84 -1.66 2.48
N GLY A 84 18.67 -1.39 1.92
CA GLY A 84 18.42 -0.42 0.84
C GLY A 84 19.23 -0.69 -0.43
N HIS A 85 19.59 -1.96 -0.67
CA HIS A 85 20.36 -2.36 -1.84
C HIS A 85 19.47 -2.72 -3.03
N ASP A 86 18.26 -3.22 -2.73
CA ASP A 86 17.32 -3.70 -3.74
C ASP A 86 16.34 -2.65 -4.24
N ASP A 87 16.15 -1.58 -3.48
CA ASP A 87 15.20 -0.52 -3.81
C ASP A 87 15.78 0.42 -4.86
N ILE A 88 15.04 0.61 -5.96
CA ILE A 88 15.44 1.50 -7.05
C ILE A 88 14.85 2.89 -6.80
N ALA A 89 15.70 3.91 -6.75
CA ALA A 89 15.25 5.28 -6.58
C ALA A 89 14.50 5.79 -7.82
N VAL A 90 13.40 6.51 -7.61
CA VAL A 90 12.58 7.14 -8.65
C VAL A 90 12.62 8.66 -8.48
N PRO A 91 13.28 9.39 -9.39
CA PRO A 91 13.31 10.85 -9.38
C PRO A 91 11.90 11.46 -9.48
N ALA A 92 11.65 12.52 -8.71
CA ALA A 92 10.39 13.27 -8.76
C ALA A 92 10.06 13.82 -10.16
N ALA A 93 11.09 14.07 -10.98
CA ALA A 93 10.91 14.47 -12.37
C ALA A 93 10.17 13.41 -13.20
N LEU A 94 10.56 12.13 -13.09
CA LEU A 94 9.90 11.03 -13.79
C LEU A 94 8.49 10.77 -13.27
N VAL A 95 8.30 10.82 -11.94
CA VAL A 95 6.96 10.71 -11.31
C VAL A 95 6.01 11.75 -11.91
N ARG A 96 6.43 13.02 -12.00
CA ARG A 96 5.60 14.09 -12.57
C ARG A 96 5.42 13.97 -14.08
N GLN A 97 6.47 13.62 -14.82
CA GLN A 97 6.45 13.48 -16.28
C GLN A 97 5.46 12.39 -16.73
N HIS A 98 5.48 11.25 -16.05
CA HIS A 98 4.63 10.10 -16.39
C HIS A 98 3.34 10.02 -15.57
N ARG A 99 3.10 10.98 -14.67
CA ARG A 99 1.95 10.99 -13.72
C ARG A 99 1.83 9.68 -12.94
N LEU A 100 2.98 9.15 -12.50
CA LEU A 100 3.04 7.87 -11.81
C LEU A 100 2.26 7.92 -10.48
N LEU A 101 1.59 6.82 -10.16
CA LEU A 101 0.79 6.68 -8.95
C LEU A 101 1.39 5.62 -8.04
N GLU A 102 1.31 5.85 -6.73
CA GLU A 102 1.73 4.85 -5.73
C GLU A 102 0.99 3.51 -5.94
N GLY A 103 1.72 2.41 -5.79
CA GLY A 103 1.26 1.05 -6.08
C GLY A 103 1.38 0.63 -7.55
N SER A 104 1.79 1.54 -8.46
CA SER A 104 1.97 1.15 -9.87
C SER A 104 3.25 0.35 -10.01
N GLU A 105 3.22 -0.73 -10.78
CA GLU A 105 4.44 -1.43 -11.19
C GLU A 105 5.07 -0.69 -12.35
N ILE A 106 6.35 -0.36 -12.19
CA ILE A 106 7.11 0.41 -13.14
C ILE A 106 8.22 -0.47 -13.66
N GLU A 107 8.34 -0.53 -14.98
CA GLU A 107 9.47 -1.14 -15.66
C GLU A 107 10.20 -0.08 -16.47
N GLY A 108 11.52 -0.17 -16.51
CA GLY A 108 12.33 0.71 -17.35
C GLY A 108 13.81 0.45 -17.22
N VAL A 109 14.62 1.43 -17.62
CA VAL A 109 16.08 1.32 -17.57
C VAL A 109 16.63 2.06 -16.35
N GLY A 110 17.40 1.35 -15.55
CA GLY A 110 18.08 1.86 -14.37
C GLY A 110 19.59 1.69 -14.41
N GLY A 111 20.27 2.45 -13.57
CA GLY A 111 21.72 2.34 -13.38
C GLY A 111 22.20 3.17 -12.20
N ILE A 112 23.52 3.23 -12.02
CA ILE A 112 24.14 4.11 -11.03
C ILE A 112 24.29 5.52 -11.61
N PRO A 113 23.82 6.59 -10.92
CA PRO A 113 23.93 7.94 -11.44
C PRO A 113 25.37 8.50 -11.38
N LYS A 114 25.81 9.24 -12.42
CA LYS A 114 27.15 9.89 -12.49
C LYS A 114 27.40 10.95 -11.40
N LYS A 115 26.34 11.64 -10.96
CA LYS A 115 26.41 12.75 -9.99
C LYS A 115 25.31 12.59 -8.95
N GLY A 116 25.69 12.57 -7.67
CA GLY A 116 24.77 12.44 -6.53
C GLY A 116 25.46 11.77 -5.33
N PHE A 117 24.88 11.92 -4.15
CA PHE A 117 25.47 11.41 -2.90
C PHE A 117 25.25 9.90 -2.66
N ALA A 118 24.51 9.19 -3.52
CA ALA A 118 24.21 7.78 -3.33
C ALA A 118 24.55 6.98 -4.59
N LYS A 119 25.49 6.03 -4.46
CA LYS A 119 25.68 4.91 -5.39
C LYS A 119 24.51 3.91 -5.26
N ARG A 120 23.29 4.39 -5.48
CA ARG A 120 22.07 3.56 -5.44
C ARG A 120 21.52 3.43 -6.84
N MET A 121 20.93 2.27 -7.11
CA MET A 121 20.23 2.02 -8.36
C MET A 121 19.13 3.07 -8.53
N THR A 122 19.10 3.73 -9.68
CA THR A 122 18.15 4.80 -9.98
C THR A 122 17.60 4.62 -11.39
N ILE A 123 16.28 4.71 -11.54
CA ILE A 123 15.64 4.64 -12.86
C ILE A 123 15.86 5.93 -13.63
N ALA A 124 16.20 5.81 -14.92
CA ALA A 124 16.43 6.94 -15.82
C ALA A 124 15.37 7.06 -16.92
N SER A 125 14.77 5.96 -17.35
CA SER A 125 13.63 5.93 -18.28
C SER A 125 12.53 5.01 -17.76
N VAL A 126 11.29 5.32 -18.12
CA VAL A 126 10.13 4.46 -17.86
C VAL A 126 9.69 3.88 -19.20
N ASP A 127 9.68 2.55 -19.28
CA ASP A 127 9.32 1.82 -20.50
C ASP A 127 7.90 1.27 -20.40
N SER A 128 7.45 0.85 -19.20
CA SER A 128 6.08 0.41 -18.96
C SER A 128 5.56 0.82 -17.57
N VAL A 129 4.24 1.00 -17.46
CA VAL A 129 3.52 1.27 -16.21
C VAL A 129 2.31 0.33 -16.14
N ASP A 130 2.32 -0.58 -15.18
CA ASP A 130 1.31 -1.63 -14.99
C ASP A 130 1.09 -2.48 -16.27
N GLY A 131 2.17 -2.72 -17.02
CA GLY A 131 2.14 -3.47 -18.29
C GLY A 131 1.64 -2.68 -19.51
N MET A 132 1.38 -1.37 -19.36
CA MET A 132 0.98 -0.48 -20.44
C MET A 132 2.11 0.49 -20.81
N PRO A 133 2.16 0.98 -22.07
CA PRO A 133 3.02 2.11 -22.43
C PRO A 133 2.74 3.34 -21.55
N PRO A 134 3.75 4.14 -21.17
CA PRO A 134 3.56 5.27 -20.25
C PRO A 134 2.60 6.34 -20.77
N GLU A 135 2.49 6.51 -22.09
CA GLU A 135 1.54 7.46 -22.69
C GLU A 135 0.08 6.98 -22.59
N GLU A 136 -0.15 5.67 -22.61
CA GLU A 136 -1.48 5.09 -22.44
C GLU A 136 -1.90 5.10 -20.97
N SER A 137 -1.00 4.73 -20.06
CA SER A 137 -1.25 4.73 -18.61
C SER A 137 -1.71 6.09 -18.09
N LYS A 138 -1.20 7.21 -18.64
CA LYS A 138 -1.64 8.57 -18.28
C LYS A 138 -3.12 8.85 -18.53
N ASN A 139 -3.76 8.13 -19.46
CA ASN A 139 -5.13 8.35 -19.89
C ASN A 139 -6.12 7.35 -19.26
N ARG A 140 -5.64 6.39 -18.45
CA ARG A 140 -6.51 5.42 -17.78
C ARG A 140 -7.43 6.11 -16.78
N LYS A 141 -8.64 5.57 -16.63
CA LYS A 141 -9.56 6.01 -15.57
C LYS A 141 -9.02 5.57 -14.23
N LEU A 142 -9.10 6.44 -13.23
CA LEU A 142 -8.69 6.09 -11.87
C LEU A 142 -9.73 5.16 -11.23
N PHE A 143 -9.30 4.32 -10.29
CA PHE A 143 -10.16 3.33 -9.64
C PHE A 143 -11.43 3.95 -9.03
N LYS A 144 -11.29 5.15 -8.47
CA LYS A 144 -12.40 5.91 -7.85
C LYS A 144 -13.42 6.45 -8.86
N GLU A 145 -13.06 6.53 -10.13
CA GLU A 145 -13.92 7.01 -11.22
C GLU A 145 -14.64 5.86 -11.93
N LEU A 146 -14.28 4.62 -11.62
CA LEU A 146 -14.94 3.44 -12.16
C LEU A 146 -16.36 3.33 -11.61
N THR A 147 -17.28 2.89 -12.48
CA THR A 147 -18.65 2.62 -12.07
C THR A 147 -18.70 1.31 -11.33
N VAL A 148 -19.22 1.33 -10.11
CA VAL A 148 -19.43 0.12 -9.32
C VAL A 148 -20.64 -0.62 -9.87
N ILE A 149 -20.46 -1.92 -10.11
CA ILE A 149 -21.52 -2.83 -10.53
C ILE A 149 -21.60 -4.00 -9.54
N ASP A 150 -22.73 -4.70 -9.56
CA ASP A 150 -22.86 -5.93 -8.79
C ASP A 150 -21.90 -7.01 -9.30
N PRO A 151 -21.40 -7.91 -8.40
CA PRO A 151 -20.39 -8.90 -8.76
C PRO A 151 -20.84 -9.81 -9.91
N GLN A 152 -20.07 -9.82 -10.99
CA GLN A 152 -20.29 -10.67 -12.15
C GLN A 152 -19.02 -10.75 -13.01
N PRO A 153 -18.78 -11.86 -13.73
CA PRO A 153 -19.50 -13.13 -13.65
C PRO A 153 -19.27 -13.84 -12.31
N MET A 154 -20.12 -14.83 -12.01
CA MET A 154 -19.90 -15.75 -10.89
C MET A 154 -18.67 -16.63 -11.16
N LEU A 155 -17.90 -16.88 -10.12
CA LEU A 155 -16.74 -17.76 -10.10
C LEU A 155 -17.16 -19.09 -9.49
N ALA A 156 -17.17 -20.15 -10.28
CA ALA A 156 -17.48 -21.50 -9.82
C ALA A 156 -16.25 -22.08 -9.12
N LEU A 157 -16.38 -22.39 -7.83
CA LEU A 157 -15.30 -23.00 -7.04
C LEU A 157 -15.27 -24.53 -7.18
N SER A 158 -16.39 -25.12 -7.57
CA SER A 158 -16.59 -26.58 -7.67
C SER A 158 -16.95 -27.01 -9.09
N ALA A 159 -16.14 -26.57 -10.07
CA ALA A 159 -16.37 -26.87 -11.48
C ALA A 159 -16.12 -28.34 -11.86
N GLU A 160 -15.34 -29.08 -11.07
CA GLU A 160 -15.01 -30.48 -11.32
C GLU A 160 -15.95 -31.46 -10.61
N ASP A 161 -16.15 -32.66 -11.18
CA ASP A 161 -17.08 -33.67 -10.66
C ASP A 161 -16.72 -34.21 -9.27
N ASP A 162 -15.43 -34.18 -8.89
CA ASP A 162 -14.92 -34.60 -7.56
C ASP A 162 -14.57 -33.39 -6.67
N ALA A 163 -15.19 -32.24 -6.92
CA ALA A 163 -14.90 -31.03 -6.16
C ALA A 163 -15.22 -31.19 -4.67
N ASP A 164 -14.33 -30.61 -3.85
CA ASP A 164 -14.42 -30.65 -2.39
C ASP A 164 -15.79 -30.18 -1.89
N ILE A 165 -16.38 -30.96 -0.97
CA ILE A 165 -17.71 -30.71 -0.42
C ILE A 165 -17.85 -29.29 0.15
N SER A 166 -16.78 -28.75 0.76
CA SER A 166 -16.83 -27.39 1.33
C SER A 166 -16.97 -26.31 0.25
N LEU A 167 -16.32 -26.47 -0.91
CA LEU A 167 -16.44 -25.53 -2.03
C LEU A 167 -17.81 -25.61 -2.68
N ARG A 168 -18.36 -26.82 -2.81
CA ARG A 168 -19.74 -27.03 -3.30
C ARG A 168 -20.77 -26.33 -2.42
N ILE A 169 -20.59 -26.40 -1.09
CA ILE A 169 -21.46 -25.69 -0.15
C ILE A 169 -21.34 -24.18 -0.32
N VAL A 170 -20.12 -23.66 -0.54
CA VAL A 170 -19.92 -22.23 -0.82
C VAL A 170 -20.63 -21.82 -2.10
N ASP A 171 -20.46 -22.54 -3.21
CA ASP A 171 -21.13 -22.22 -4.48
C ASP A 171 -22.67 -22.21 -4.36
N LEU A 172 -23.23 -23.10 -3.54
CA LEU A 172 -24.69 -23.20 -3.35
C LEU A 172 -25.26 -22.13 -2.41
N LEU A 173 -24.56 -21.81 -1.31
CA LEU A 173 -25.11 -20.96 -0.25
C LEU A 173 -24.57 -19.53 -0.28
N CYS A 174 -23.33 -19.35 -0.72
CA CYS A 174 -22.57 -18.11 -0.68
C CYS A 174 -21.74 -17.92 -1.96
N PRO A 175 -22.38 -17.84 -3.14
CA PRO A 175 -21.67 -17.75 -4.41
C PRO A 175 -20.75 -16.52 -4.47
N ILE A 176 -19.59 -16.67 -5.08
CA ILE A 176 -18.57 -15.63 -5.21
C ILE A 176 -18.52 -15.17 -6.66
N GLY A 177 -18.58 -13.86 -6.92
CA GLY A 177 -18.38 -13.30 -8.27
C GLY A 177 -17.18 -12.36 -8.37
N LYS A 178 -16.80 -11.98 -9.59
CA LYS A 178 -15.76 -10.95 -9.79
C LYS A 178 -16.23 -9.62 -9.20
N GLY A 179 -15.44 -9.05 -8.30
CA GLY A 179 -15.82 -7.86 -7.51
C GLY A 179 -16.54 -8.17 -6.19
N GLN A 180 -16.70 -9.44 -5.81
CA GLN A 180 -17.32 -9.83 -4.54
C GLN A 180 -16.53 -9.31 -3.33
N ARG A 181 -17.25 -8.85 -2.32
CA ARG A 181 -16.72 -8.60 -0.98
C ARG A 181 -17.28 -9.65 -0.04
N GLY A 182 -16.41 -10.46 0.53
CA GLY A 182 -16.76 -11.57 1.41
C GLY A 182 -16.16 -11.42 2.80
N LEU A 183 -16.79 -12.04 3.78
CA LEU A 183 -16.27 -12.19 5.14
C LEU A 183 -16.51 -13.61 5.62
N ILE A 184 -15.43 -14.33 5.96
CA ILE A 184 -15.52 -15.65 6.58
C ILE A 184 -15.49 -15.45 8.09
N VAL A 185 -16.65 -15.59 8.74
CA VAL A 185 -16.77 -15.53 10.19
C VAL A 185 -16.60 -16.94 10.75
N ALA A 186 -15.56 -17.15 11.55
CA ALA A 186 -15.22 -18.47 12.04
C ALA A 186 -14.56 -18.39 13.43
N PRO A 187 -14.93 -19.25 14.41
CA PRO A 187 -14.22 -19.36 15.67
C PRO A 187 -12.76 -19.81 15.48
N PRO A 188 -11.86 -19.60 16.45
CA PRO A 188 -10.51 -20.17 16.40
C PRO A 188 -10.54 -21.69 16.20
N ARG A 189 -9.62 -22.23 15.39
CA ARG A 189 -9.47 -23.68 15.10
C ARG A 189 -10.68 -24.35 14.42
N SER A 190 -11.51 -23.58 13.72
CA SER A 190 -12.67 -24.09 12.97
C SER A 190 -12.38 -24.42 11.48
N GLY A 191 -11.14 -24.23 11.03
CA GLY A 191 -10.75 -24.51 9.63
C GLY A 191 -10.81 -23.31 8.68
N LYS A 192 -10.87 -22.06 9.20
CA LYS A 192 -10.82 -20.82 8.38
C LYS A 192 -9.71 -20.86 7.33
N THR A 193 -8.48 -21.10 7.76
CA THR A 193 -7.30 -21.11 6.89
C THR A 193 -7.38 -22.21 5.83
N VAL A 194 -7.87 -23.40 6.22
CA VAL A 194 -8.06 -24.53 5.28
C VAL A 194 -9.08 -24.18 4.21
N LEU A 195 -10.22 -23.60 4.58
CA LEU A 195 -11.24 -23.16 3.62
C LEU A 195 -10.69 -22.08 2.68
N MET A 196 -9.97 -21.09 3.20
CA MET A 196 -9.36 -20.04 2.38
C MET A 196 -8.34 -20.60 1.39
N GLN A 197 -7.51 -21.57 1.80
CA GLN A 197 -6.57 -22.25 0.91
C GLN A 197 -7.29 -23.03 -0.20
N LYS A 198 -8.38 -23.74 0.14
CA LYS A 198 -9.20 -24.44 -0.86
C LYS A 198 -9.80 -23.47 -1.88
N ILE A 199 -10.37 -22.35 -1.43
CA ILE A 199 -10.90 -21.30 -2.32
C ILE A 199 -9.78 -20.77 -3.21
N CYS A 200 -8.61 -20.47 -2.62
CA CYS A 200 -7.45 -19.97 -3.36
C CYS A 200 -7.04 -20.94 -4.47
N HIS A 201 -6.87 -22.22 -4.17
CA HIS A 201 -6.47 -23.23 -5.15
C HIS A 201 -7.52 -23.42 -6.25
N ALA A 202 -8.80 -23.53 -5.88
CA ALA A 202 -9.88 -23.70 -6.85
C ALA A 202 -9.97 -22.53 -7.84
N LEU A 203 -9.85 -21.29 -7.32
CA LEU A 203 -9.81 -20.10 -8.18
C LEU A 203 -8.58 -20.10 -9.07
N ALA A 204 -7.41 -20.43 -8.52
CA ALA A 204 -6.17 -20.32 -9.26
C ALA A 204 -5.98 -21.42 -10.31
N GLU A 205 -6.70 -22.54 -10.19
CA GLU A 205 -6.80 -23.61 -11.19
C GLU A 205 -7.85 -23.29 -12.25
N SER A 206 -9.05 -22.86 -11.83
CA SER A 206 -10.17 -22.59 -12.75
C SER A 206 -10.04 -21.28 -13.52
N TYR A 207 -9.35 -20.29 -12.93
CA TYR A 207 -9.24 -18.92 -13.44
C TYR A 207 -7.79 -18.43 -13.35
N PRO A 208 -6.85 -18.99 -14.15
CA PRO A 208 -5.43 -18.63 -14.11
C PRO A 208 -5.15 -17.17 -14.55
N GLU A 209 -6.13 -16.49 -15.15
CA GLU A 209 -6.05 -15.08 -15.50
C GLU A 209 -6.22 -14.14 -14.30
N LEU A 210 -6.79 -14.62 -13.19
CA LEU A 210 -6.95 -13.83 -11.97
C LEU A 210 -5.59 -13.56 -11.32
N TYR A 211 -5.38 -12.32 -10.89
CA TYR A 211 -4.24 -11.99 -10.05
C TYR A 211 -4.60 -12.20 -8.57
N MET A 212 -3.96 -13.19 -7.94
CA MET A 212 -4.21 -13.60 -6.56
C MET A 212 -3.19 -12.97 -5.61
N MET A 213 -3.66 -12.16 -4.68
CA MET A 213 -2.86 -11.57 -3.62
C MET A 213 -3.28 -12.16 -2.27
N VAL A 214 -2.41 -12.93 -1.63
CA VAL A 214 -2.63 -13.38 -0.25
C VAL A 214 -1.93 -12.39 0.68
N LEU A 215 -2.68 -11.66 1.49
CA LEU A 215 -2.17 -10.70 2.44
C LEU A 215 -2.36 -11.25 3.86
N LEU A 216 -1.26 -11.69 4.48
CA LEU A 216 -1.27 -12.22 5.84
C LEU A 216 -0.82 -11.14 6.81
N ILE A 217 -1.72 -10.73 7.70
CA ILE A 217 -1.47 -9.72 8.72
C ILE A 217 -1.62 -10.36 10.10
N ASP A 218 -0.67 -10.09 10.99
CA ASP A 218 -0.70 -10.54 12.38
C ASP A 218 -0.78 -12.08 12.51
N GLU A 219 -0.22 -12.77 11.51
CA GLU A 219 -0.25 -14.23 11.40
C GLU A 219 1.07 -14.85 11.90
N ARG A 220 1.01 -16.12 12.29
CA ARG A 220 2.18 -16.87 12.74
C ARG A 220 3.14 -17.18 11.58
N PRO A 221 4.47 -17.10 11.79
CA PRO A 221 5.46 -17.33 10.74
C PRO A 221 5.37 -18.71 10.05
N GLU A 222 5.03 -19.76 10.80
CA GLU A 222 4.86 -21.12 10.28
C GLU A 222 3.65 -21.24 9.34
N GLU A 223 2.55 -20.55 9.65
CA GLU A 223 1.33 -20.51 8.83
C GLU A 223 1.60 -19.71 7.54
N ALA A 224 2.32 -18.58 7.66
CA ALA A 224 2.75 -17.80 6.52
C ALA A 224 3.67 -18.57 5.56
N THR A 225 4.57 -19.38 6.10
CA THR A 225 5.42 -20.26 5.29
C THR A 225 4.58 -21.31 4.54
N GLY A 226 3.53 -21.83 5.17
CA GLY A 226 2.56 -22.72 4.52
C GLY A 226 1.91 -22.07 3.30
N TRP A 227 1.41 -20.84 3.44
CA TRP A 227 0.81 -20.08 2.34
C TRP A 227 1.77 -19.85 1.17
N ARG A 228 3.01 -19.44 1.45
CA ARG A 228 4.03 -19.20 0.40
C ARG A 228 4.29 -20.42 -0.46
N ARG A 229 4.31 -21.62 0.15
CA ARG A 229 4.51 -22.88 -0.61
C ARG A 229 3.27 -23.29 -1.37
N SER A 230 2.09 -23.07 -0.79
CA SER A 230 0.81 -23.51 -1.34
C SER A 230 0.36 -22.67 -2.54
N VAL A 231 0.62 -21.37 -2.51
CA VAL A 231 0.10 -20.40 -3.49
C VAL A 231 1.15 -19.96 -4.51
N ALA A 232 2.30 -20.63 -4.57
CA ALA A 232 3.32 -20.34 -5.57
C ALA A 232 2.79 -20.53 -7.00
N GLY A 233 3.11 -19.61 -7.90
CA GLY A 233 2.73 -19.67 -9.32
C GLY A 233 2.74 -18.30 -9.98
N GLU A 234 2.45 -18.27 -11.28
CA GLU A 234 2.24 -17.04 -12.03
C GLU A 234 0.96 -16.33 -11.57
N ASN A 235 0.94 -14.99 -11.64
CA ASN A 235 -0.18 -14.15 -11.16
C ASN A 235 -0.57 -14.38 -9.70
N ARG A 236 0.39 -14.82 -8.86
CA ARG A 236 0.15 -15.10 -7.44
C ARG A 236 1.25 -14.48 -6.61
N GLU A 237 0.85 -13.83 -5.53
CA GLU A 237 1.78 -13.27 -4.55
C GLU A 237 1.29 -13.47 -3.12
N VAL A 238 2.24 -13.62 -2.20
CA VAL A 238 1.97 -13.78 -0.78
C VAL A 238 2.75 -12.70 -0.02
N LEU A 239 2.01 -11.71 0.47
CA LEU A 239 2.51 -10.60 1.26
C LEU A 239 2.28 -10.93 2.74
N VAL A 240 3.33 -10.83 3.55
CA VAL A 240 3.28 -11.27 4.95
C VAL A 240 3.81 -10.18 5.88
N SER A 241 3.04 -9.89 6.93
CA SER A 241 3.52 -9.19 8.11
C SER A 241 3.12 -10.00 9.34
N THR A 242 4.11 -10.63 9.98
CA THR A 242 3.92 -11.58 11.08
C THR A 242 3.56 -10.86 12.38
N LEU A 243 3.07 -11.61 13.38
CA LEU A 243 2.77 -11.11 14.73
C LEU A 243 3.92 -10.34 15.41
N ASP A 244 5.17 -10.58 15.00
CA ASP A 244 6.35 -9.90 15.57
C ASP A 244 6.49 -8.45 15.08
N GLU A 245 5.78 -8.07 14.03
CA GLU A 245 5.86 -6.75 13.41
C GLU A 245 4.99 -5.70 14.13
N GLY A 246 5.41 -4.44 14.03
CA GLY A 246 4.65 -3.34 14.63
C GLY A 246 3.39 -2.97 13.83
N PRO A 247 2.38 -2.32 14.43
CA PRO A 247 1.15 -1.91 13.73
C PRO A 247 1.39 -1.02 12.50
N LYS A 248 2.45 -0.20 12.52
CA LYS A 248 2.82 0.63 11.37
C LYS A 248 3.21 -0.20 10.16
N HIS A 249 3.85 -1.34 10.38
CA HIS A 249 4.25 -2.28 9.33
C HIS A 249 2.99 -2.92 8.73
N HIS A 250 2.08 -3.45 9.56
CA HIS A 250 0.80 -4.01 9.11
C HIS A 250 -0.04 -3.03 8.27
N ILE A 251 -0.09 -1.75 8.68
CA ILE A 251 -0.79 -0.72 7.92
C ILE A 251 -0.10 -0.47 6.59
N LYS A 252 1.23 -0.33 6.58
CA LYS A 252 1.98 0.00 5.37
C LYS A 252 1.87 -1.08 4.30
N ILE A 253 2.02 -2.35 4.67
CA ILE A 253 1.88 -3.49 3.73
C ILE A 253 0.45 -3.60 3.19
N ALA A 254 -0.57 -3.39 4.03
CA ALA A 254 -1.97 -3.43 3.59
C ALA A 254 -2.31 -2.26 2.65
N GLU A 255 -1.80 -1.06 2.94
CA GLU A 255 -1.99 0.11 2.07
C GLU A 255 -1.35 -0.07 0.70
N ILE A 256 -0.09 -0.55 0.64
CA ILE A 256 0.59 -0.74 -0.65
C ILE A 256 -0.03 -1.88 -1.45
N ALA A 257 -0.43 -2.98 -0.79
CA ALA A 257 -1.18 -4.07 -1.42
C ALA A 257 -2.49 -3.56 -2.04
N LEU A 258 -3.29 -2.80 -1.28
CA LEU A 258 -4.53 -2.24 -1.80
C LEU A 258 -4.30 -1.29 -2.97
N LYS A 259 -3.27 -0.43 -2.90
CA LYS A 259 -2.91 0.47 -4.02
C LYS A 259 -2.50 -0.35 -5.24
N ARG A 260 -1.66 -1.37 -5.09
CA ARG A 260 -1.24 -2.26 -6.18
C ARG A 260 -2.44 -2.94 -6.85
N ALA A 261 -3.35 -3.51 -6.07
CA ALA A 261 -4.59 -4.09 -6.59
C ALA A 261 -5.42 -3.07 -7.39
N GLN A 262 -5.58 -1.84 -6.87
CA GLN A 262 -6.30 -0.79 -7.59
C GLN A 262 -5.65 -0.44 -8.92
N ARG A 263 -4.31 -0.35 -8.99
CA ARG A 263 -3.58 -0.07 -10.24
C ARG A 263 -3.75 -1.19 -11.27
N MET A 264 -3.76 -2.44 -10.82
CA MET A 264 -4.05 -3.59 -11.68
C MET A 264 -5.49 -3.54 -12.23
N VAL A 265 -6.48 -3.21 -11.39
CA VAL A 265 -7.88 -3.05 -11.83
C VAL A 265 -8.06 -1.88 -12.79
N GLU A 266 -7.40 -0.74 -12.56
CA GLU A 266 -7.37 0.39 -13.50
C GLU A 266 -6.82 0.02 -14.88
N SER A 267 -5.99 -1.03 -14.92
CA SER A 267 -5.38 -1.57 -16.14
C SER A 267 -6.20 -2.73 -16.74
N GLY A 268 -7.40 -2.98 -16.22
CA GLY A 268 -8.33 -4.00 -16.72
C GLY A 268 -8.07 -5.42 -16.22
N ARG A 269 -7.22 -5.62 -15.20
CA ARG A 269 -7.02 -6.94 -14.60
C ARG A 269 -8.03 -7.22 -13.49
N ASP A 270 -8.44 -8.48 -13.38
CA ASP A 270 -9.23 -8.98 -12.26
C ASP A 270 -8.28 -9.40 -11.12
N VAL A 271 -8.53 -8.87 -9.92
CA VAL A 271 -7.68 -9.08 -8.74
C VAL A 271 -8.49 -9.65 -7.59
N VAL A 272 -7.97 -10.68 -6.94
CA VAL A 272 -8.52 -11.25 -5.71
C VAL A 272 -7.53 -11.02 -4.58
N ILE A 273 -7.98 -10.37 -3.50
CA ILE A 273 -7.21 -10.26 -2.26
C ILE A 273 -7.82 -11.22 -1.24
N LEU A 274 -7.02 -12.17 -0.76
CA LEU A 274 -7.32 -13.02 0.38
C LEU A 274 -6.61 -12.45 1.61
N LEU A 275 -7.38 -12.01 2.60
CA LEU A 275 -6.92 -11.40 3.85
C LEU A 275 -7.33 -12.25 5.07
#